data_AF-A0A352X7W9-F1
#
_entry.id   AF-A0A352X7W9-F1
#
_cell.length_a   1.000
_cell.length_b   1.000
_cell.length_c   1.000
_cell.angle_alpha   90.00
_cell.angle_beta   90.00
_cell.angle_gamma   90.00
#
_symmetry.space_group_name_H-M   'P 1'
#
loop_
_entity.id
_entity.type
_entity.pdbx_description
1 polymer ?
#
loop_
_entity_poly.entity_id
_entity_poly.type
_entity_poly.pdbx_seq_one_letter_code
_entity_poly.pdbx_strand_id
1 'polypeptide(L)' 'MKTTTQNKGKESFLNLLEALGLAYWVEIITTNPPDFYYFGPFSSAKEAEIYQGGFIQDILDDGIEIIAVHIKRCHSPKLT' A
#
# COMPACT_ATOMS: atom_id res chain seq x y z
N MET A 1 5.50 -12.32 15.03
CA MET A 1 4.59 -12.89 14.01
C MET A 1 5.45 -13.30 12.81
N LYS A 2 5.31 -14.54 12.34
CA LYS A 2 6.16 -15.11 11.29
C LYS A 2 5.47 -14.95 9.93
N THR A 3 6.10 -14.22 9.02
CA THR A 3 5.96 -14.36 7.57
C THR A 3 7.24 -13.77 6.95
N THR A 4 7.89 -14.27 5.92
CA THR A 4 7.85 -15.50 5.14
C THR A 4 9.16 -15.46 4.34
N THR A 5 9.84 -16.60 4.19
CA THR A 5 10.97 -16.80 3.27
C THR A 5 10.76 -16.05 1.95
N GLN A 6 11.53 -14.99 1.73
CA GLN A 6 11.43 -14.14 0.56
C GLN A 6 11.79 -14.92 -0.71
N ASN A 7 10.81 -15.01 -1.61
CA ASN A 7 11.05 -15.35 -3.01
C ASN A 7 11.81 -14.19 -3.64
N LYS A 8 13.14 -14.27 -3.69
CA LYS A 8 14.06 -13.27 -4.28
C LYS A 8 13.60 -12.72 -5.66
N GLY A 9 12.88 -13.54 -6.44
CA GLY A 9 12.32 -13.13 -7.74
C GLY A 9 11.12 -12.18 -7.65
N LYS A 10 10.28 -12.28 -6.62
CA LYS A 10 9.11 -11.41 -6.44
C LYS A 10 9.53 -10.00 -6.02
N GLU A 11 10.46 -9.88 -5.07
CA GLU A 11 11.01 -8.59 -4.65
C GLU A 11 11.68 -7.86 -5.83
N SER A 12 12.48 -8.59 -6.63
CA SER A 12 13.14 -8.03 -7.81
C SER A 12 12.14 -7.52 -8.85
N PHE A 13 11.04 -8.24 -9.06
CA PHE A 13 9.96 -7.83 -9.98
C PHE A 13 9.19 -6.61 -9.46
N LEU A 14 8.86 -6.58 -8.16
CA LEU A 14 8.15 -5.45 -7.56
C LEU A 14 9.00 -4.18 -7.57
N ASN A 15 10.30 -4.28 -7.26
CA ASN A 15 11.22 -3.14 -7.35
C ASN A 15 11.31 -2.59 -8.78
N LEU A 16 11.27 -3.46 -9.80
CA LEU A 16 11.22 -3.03 -11.20
C LEU A 16 9.90 -2.33 -11.53
N LEU A 17 8.76 -2.89 -11.10
CA LEU A 17 7.46 -2.26 -11.30
C LEU A 17 7.38 -0.89 -10.61
N GLU A 18 7.92 -0.77 -9.40
CA GLU A 18 7.99 0.48 -8.66
C GLU A 18 8.88 1.51 -9.37
N ALA A 19 10.08 1.09 -9.80
CA ALA A 19 11.01 1.95 -10.55
C ALA A 19 10.41 2.44 -11.88
N LEU A 20 9.49 1.69 -12.47
CA LEU A 20 8.76 2.05 -13.70
C LEU A 20 7.42 2.76 -13.43
N GLY A 21 7.01 2.93 -12.16
CA GLY A 21 5.70 3.53 -11.81
C GLY A 21 4.50 2.65 -12.16
N LEU A 22 4.73 1.35 -12.39
CA LEU A 22 3.72 0.35 -12.77
C LEU A 22 3.19 -0.44 -11.58
N ALA A 23 3.84 -0.34 -10.41
CA ALA A 23 3.36 -0.95 -9.18
C ALA A 23 2.05 -0.31 -8.72
N TYR A 24 1.18 -1.13 -8.13
CA TYR A 24 -0.04 -0.67 -7.50
C TYR A 24 0.21 -0.32 -6.03
N TRP A 25 -0.44 0.72 -5.56
CA TRP A 25 -0.39 1.21 -4.19
C TRP A 25 -1.82 1.43 -3.67
N VAL A 26 -2.03 1.12 -2.40
CA VAL A 26 -3.23 1.50 -1.65
C VAL A 26 -2.93 2.82 -0.97
N GLU A 27 -3.61 3.88 -1.37
CA GLU A 27 -3.62 5.17 -0.71
C GLU A 27 -4.81 5.22 0.25
N ILE A 28 -4.56 5.54 1.51
CA ILE A 28 -5.59 5.77 2.53
C ILE A 28 -5.47 7.21 3.00
N ILE A 29 -6.58 7.94 2.93
CA ILE A 29 -6.68 9.35 3.33
C ILE A 29 -7.43 9.39 4.65
N THR A 30 -6.80 9.94 5.69
CA THR A 30 -7.40 10.10 7.01
C THR A 30 -7.91 11.52 7.23
N THR A 31 -8.65 11.74 8.31
CA THR A 31 -9.10 13.07 8.74
C THR A 31 -8.42 13.52 10.03
N ASN A 32 -8.29 14.85 10.16
CA ASN A 32 -7.94 15.56 11.39
C ASN A 32 -6.73 15.00 12.20
N PRO A 33 -5.48 15.21 11.72
CA PRO A 33 -5.10 15.90 10.49
C PRO A 33 -5.25 15.01 9.24
N PRO A 34 -5.41 15.62 8.05
CA PRO A 34 -5.42 14.86 6.81
C PRO A 34 -4.03 14.32 6.50
N ASP A 35 -3.84 13.02 6.75
CA ASP A 35 -2.62 12.28 6.41
C ASP A 35 -2.89 11.30 5.26
N PHE A 36 -1.84 11.06 4.46
CA PHE A 36 -1.89 10.15 3.32
C PHE A 36 -0.98 8.95 3.59
N TYR A 37 -1.58 7.78 3.77
CA TYR A 37 -0.87 6.53 3.96
C TYR A 37 -0.79 5.79 2.63
N TYR A 38 0.39 5.29 2.28
CA TYR A 38 0.59 4.51 1.06
C TYR A 38 1.16 3.13 1.40
N PHE A 39 0.43 2.09 1.00
CA PHE A 39 0.81 0.69 1.22
C PHE A 39 1.08 0.01 -0.12
N GLY A 40 2.21 -0.69 -0.22
CA GLY A 40 2.68 -1.33 -1.44
C GLY A 40 4.20 -1.55 -1.42
N PRO A 41 4.83 -1.81 -2.58
CA PRO A 41 4.23 -1.97 -3.91
C PRO A 41 3.52 -3.33 -4.11
N PHE A 42 2.42 -3.33 -4.87
CA PHE A 42 1.70 -4.53 -5.29
C PHE A 42 1.86 -4.80 -6.79
N SER A 43 1.85 -6.09 -7.16
CA SER A 43 1.97 -6.51 -8.56
C SER A 43 0.69 -6.28 -9.37
N SER A 44 -0.47 -6.19 -8.70
CA SER A 44 -1.77 -5.97 -9.32
C SER A 44 -2.74 -5.24 -8.40
N ALA A 45 -3.76 -4.59 -8.98
CA ALA A 45 -4.87 -4.02 -8.20
C ALA A 45 -5.58 -5.08 -7.35
N LYS A 46 -5.70 -6.31 -7.85
CA LYS A 46 -6.40 -7.37 -7.12
C LYS A 46 -5.67 -7.79 -5.85
N GLU A 47 -4.34 -7.86 -5.93
CA GLU A 47 -3.49 -8.10 -4.75
C GLU A 47 -3.68 -6.98 -3.73
N ALA A 48 -3.64 -5.72 -4.17
CA ALA A 48 -3.90 -4.56 -3.32
C ALA A 48 -5.29 -4.62 -2.64
N GLU A 49 -6.35 -4.97 -3.38
CA GLU A 49 -7.72 -5.14 -2.85
C GLU A 49 -7.82 -6.20 -1.76
N ILE A 50 -7.05 -7.30 -1.89
CA ILE A 50 -7.06 -8.39 -0.90
C ILE A 50 -6.42 -7.92 0.41
N TYR A 51 -5.35 -7.14 0.33
CA TYR A 51 -4.60 -6.67 1.51
C TYR A 51 -5.14 -5.38 2.12
N GLN A 52 -5.85 -4.53 1.36
CA GLN A 52 -6.31 -3.21 1.85
C GLN A 52 -7.15 -3.28 3.13
N GLY A 53 -7.94 -4.34 3.31
CA GLY A 53 -8.78 -4.50 4.50
C GLY A 53 -7.98 -4.56 5.79
N GLY A 54 -6.76 -5.14 5.76
CA GLY A 54 -5.86 -5.14 6.92
C GLY A 54 -5.37 -3.74 7.26
N PHE A 55 -4.90 -2.98 6.26
CA PHE A 55 -4.43 -1.61 6.49
C PHE A 55 -5.53 -0.68 7.00
N ILE A 56 -6.75 -0.83 6.48
CA ILE A 56 -7.92 -0.10 6.95
C ILE A 56 -8.18 -0.42 8.42
N GLN A 57 -8.18 -1.71 8.79
CA GLN A 57 -8.44 -2.12 10.16
C GLN A 57 -7.36 -1.58 11.11
N ASP A 58 -6.09 -1.66 10.74
CA ASP A 58 -4.98 -1.16 11.57
C ASP A 58 -5.15 0.34 11.86
N ILE A 59 -5.52 1.15 10.85
CA ILE A 59 -5.75 2.59 11.00
C ILE A 59 -6.99 2.88 11.88
N LEU A 60 -8.06 2.11 11.70
CA LEU A 60 -9.28 2.26 12.51
C LEU A 60 -9.04 1.86 13.98
N ASP A 61 -8.22 0.85 14.23
CA ASP A 61 -7.85 0.38 15.57
C ASP A 61 -7.01 1.43 16.33
N ASP A 62 -6.22 2.23 15.60
CA ASP A 62 -5.52 3.41 16.14
C ASP A 62 -6.45 4.60 16.46
N GLY A 63 -7.77 4.45 16.19
CA GLY A 63 -8.77 5.48 16.44
C GLY A 63 -8.78 6.60 15.40
N ILE A 64 -8.17 6.37 14.24
CA ILE A 64 -8.08 7.34 13.15
C ILE A 64 -9.25 7.12 12.18
N GLU A 65 -9.95 8.20 11.82
CA GLU A 65 -11.05 8.14 10.87
C GLU A 65 -10.52 8.23 9.42
N ILE A 66 -11.05 7.35 8.55
CA ILE A 66 -10.68 7.24 7.13
C ILE A 66 -11.73 7.94 6.27
N ILE A 67 -11.27 8.84 5.41
CA ILE A 67 -12.10 9.57 4.44
C ILE A 67 -12.23 8.78 3.14
N ALA A 68 -11.12 8.22 2.65
CA ALA A 68 -11.07 7.57 1.36
C ALA A 68 -9.97 6.52 1.26
N VAL A 69 -10.20 5.53 0.40
CA VAL A 69 -9.22 4.52 0.03
C VAL A 69 -9.17 4.44 -1.50
N HIS A 70 -7.96 4.53 -2.06
CA HIS A 70 -7.72 4.50 -3.50
C HIS A 70 -6.67 3.47 -3.85
N ILE A 71 -6.95 2.61 -4.83
CA ILE A 71 -5.94 1.74 -5.43
C ILE A 71 -5.51 2.37 -6.75
N LYS A 72 -4.24 2.77 -6.84
CA LYS A 72 -3.70 3.42 -8.04
C LYS A 72 -2.29 2.94 -8.35
N ARG A 73 -1.88 3.12 -9.61
CA ARG A 73 -0.47 2.96 -10.00
C ARG A 73 0.23 4.31 -9.80
N CYS A 74 1.35 4.30 -9.09
CA CYS A 74 2.19 5.48 -8.95
C CYS A 74 3.66 5.09 -8.74
N HIS A 75 4.55 6.04 -9.01
CA HIS A 75 5.92 5.94 -8.51
C HIS A 75 5.89 5.97 -6.98
N SER A 76 6.90 5.33 -6.37
CA SER A 76 7.12 5.32 -4.92
C SER A 76 6.72 6.66 -4.31
N PRO A 77 5.66 6.72 -3.49
CA PRO A 77 5.24 7.95 -2.85
C PRO A 77 6.37 8.32 -1.90
N LYS A 78 7.13 9.35 -2.29
CA LYS A 78 8.25 9.85 -1.51
C LYS A 78 7.68 10.36 -0.19
N LEU A 79 7.81 9.57 0.88
CA LEU A 79 7.64 10.04 2.24
C LEU A 79 8.67 11.17 2.39
N THR A 80 8.19 12.41 2.37
CA THR A 80 9.05 13.61 2.50
C THR A 80 9.27 13.88 3.97
#